data_AF-C5KD13-F1
#
_entry.id   AF-C5KD13-F1
#
_cell.length_a   1.000
_cell.length_b   1.000
_cell.length_c   1.000
_cell.angle_alpha   90.00
_cell.angle_beta   90.00
_cell.angle_gamma   90.00
#
_symmetry.space_group_name_H-M   'P 1'
#
loop_
_entity.id
_entity.type
_entity.pdbx_description
1 polymer ?
#
loop_
_entity_poly.entity_id
_entity_poly.type
_entity_poly.pdbx_seq_one_letter_code
_entity_poly.pdbx_strand_id
1 'polypeptide(L)' 'MASQEKCVYVGNLDWTTTEDELGDHMKKVGPVVSVDIMTRNDGKSKGCG' A
#
# COMPACT_ATOMS: atom_id res chain seq x y z
N MET A 1 -5.88 -21.97 14.83
CA MET A 1 -5.35 -20.64 15.18
C MET A 1 -5.76 -19.71 14.05
N ALA A 2 -6.54 -18.65 14.34
CA ALA A 2 -6.91 -17.71 13.29
C ALA A 2 -5.65 -16.92 12.91
N SER A 3 -5.06 -17.28 11.77
CA SER A 3 -4.05 -16.46 11.12
C SER A 3 -4.72 -15.15 10.73
N GLN A 4 -4.63 -14.13 11.59
CA GLN A 4 -5.01 -12.79 11.18
C GLN A 4 -3.97 -12.33 10.17
N GLU A 5 -4.37 -12.28 8.91
CA GLU A 5 -3.60 -11.62 7.85
C GLU A 5 -3.55 -10.13 8.22
N LYS A 6 -2.36 -9.66 8.60
CA LYS A 6 -2.13 -8.27 9.03
C LYS A 6 -2.04 -7.40 7.79
N CYS A 7 -3.19 -7.01 7.26
CA CYS A 7 -3.29 -6.06 6.17
C CYS A 7 -3.59 -4.67 6.74
N VAL A 8 -2.83 -3.66 6.29
CA VAL A 8 -3.05 -2.25 6.64
C VAL A 8 -3.56 -1.57 5.40
N TYR A 9 -4.68 -0.85 5.52
CA TYR A 9 -5.18 0.01 4.45
C TYR A 9 -4.72 1.44 4.70
N VAL A 10 -4.11 2.03 3.68
CA VAL A 10 -3.60 3.39 3.68
C VAL A 10 -4.39 4.18 2.65
N GLY A 11 -5.22 5.11 3.11
CA GLY A 11 -5.94 6.05 2.26
C GLY A 11 -5.24 7.40 2.19
N ASN A 12 -5.72 8.27 1.28
CA ASN A 12 -5.19 9.62 1.07
C ASN A 12 -3.70 9.65 0.70
N LEU A 13 -3.24 8.63 -0.03
CA LEU A 13 -1.93 8.61 -0.66
C LEU A 13 -1.92 9.56 -1.86
N ASP A 14 -0.77 10.15 -2.13
CA ASP A 14 -0.61 10.98 -3.31
C ASP A 14 -0.81 10.13 -4.58
N TRP A 15 -1.31 10.77 -5.64
CA TRP A 15 -1.56 10.10 -6.92
C TRP A 15 -0.25 9.68 -7.59
N THR A 16 0.86 10.30 -7.20
CA THR A 16 2.21 9.95 -7.66
C THR A 16 2.85 8.86 -6.82
N THR A 17 2.30 8.53 -5.64
CA THR A 17 2.89 7.52 -4.76
C THR A 17 2.76 6.14 -5.39
N THR A 18 3.89 5.43 -5.43
CA THR A 18 4.00 4.07 -5.96
C THR A 18 4.10 3.04 -4.84
N GLU A 19 3.88 1.77 -5.18
CA GLU A 19 3.99 0.63 -4.26
C GLU A 19 5.38 0.54 -3.64
N ASP A 20 6.42 0.85 -4.43
CA ASP A 20 7.80 0.94 -3.95
C ASP A 20 7.97 2.02 -2.88
N GLU A 21 7.47 3.24 -3.09
CA GLU A 21 7.58 4.33 -2.10
C GLU A 21 6.80 4.01 -0.83
N LEU A 22 5.59 3.47 -0.96
CA LEU A 22 4.76 3.05 0.17
C LEU A 22 5.42 1.90 0.95
N GLY A 23 5.95 0.91 0.23
CA GLY A 23 6.67 -0.22 0.81
C GLY A 23 7.93 0.21 1.54
N ASP A 24 8.74 1.09 0.96
CA ASP A 24 9.94 1.62 1.61
C ASP A 24 9.62 2.47 2.83
N HIS A 25 8.49 3.20 2.82
CA HIS A 25 8.02 3.91 4.01
C HIS A 25 7.58 2.94 5.11
N MET A 26 6.79 1.92 4.76
CA MET A 26 6.29 0.90 5.70
C MET A 26 7.40 0.01 6.26
N LYS A 27 8.44 -0.30 5.46
CA LYS A 27 9.63 -1.07 5.88
C LYS A 27 10.38 -0.42 7.05
N LYS A 28 10.30 0.90 7.21
CA LYS A 28 10.92 1.61 8.35
C LYS A 28 10.28 1.24 9.69
N VAL A 29 9.01 0.83 9.67
CA VAL A 29 8.25 0.48 10.88
C VAL A 29 8.30 -1.03 11.14
N GLY A 30 8.36 -1.86 10.09
CA GLY A 30 8.44 -3.31 10.23
C GLY A 30 8.55 -4.06 8.91
N PRO A 31 8.66 -5.41 8.96
CA PRO A 31 8.77 -6.23 7.76
C PRO A 31 7.47 -6.20 6.95
N VAL A 32 7.57 -5.76 5.69
CA VAL A 32 6.45 -5.72 4.72
C VAL A 32 6.51 -6.95 3.83
N VAL A 33 5.39 -7.68 3.74
CA VAL A 33 5.30 -8.93 2.94
C VAL A 33 4.82 -8.64 1.52
N SER A 34 3.83 -7.75 1.38
CA SER A 34 3.25 -7.35 0.09
C SER A 34 2.71 -5.94 0.21
N VAL A 35 2.77 -5.18 -0.88
CA VAL A 35 2.17 -3.86 -1.04
C VAL A 35 1.42 -3.90 -2.36
N ASP A 36 0.19 -3.39 -2.37
CA ASP A 36 -0.64 -3.30 -3.56
C ASP A 36 -1.28 -1.91 -3.58
N ILE A 37 -1.04 -1.10 -4.61
CA ILE A 37 -1.74 0.18 -4.76
C ILE A 37 -2.87 -0.02 -5.74
N MET A 38 -4.10 0.20 -5.26
CA MET A 38 -5.28 0.16 -6.11
C MET A 38 -5.24 1.32 -7.12
N THR A 39 -4.94 0.98 -8.37
CA THR A 39 -5.01 1.91 -9.49
C THR A 39 -6.41 1.91 -10.10
N ARG A 40 -6.86 3.08 -10.55
CA ARG A 40 -8.13 3.23 -11.28
C ARG A 40 -7.95 2.74 -12.72
N ASN A 41 -9.04 2.33 -13.35
CA ASN A 41 -9.09 1.92 -14.77
C ASN A 41 -8.59 3.00 -15.75
N ASP A 42 -8.44 4.25 -15.29
CA ASP A 42 -7.86 5.39 -16.02
C ASP A 42 -6.32 5.45 -15.94
N GLY A 43 -5.66 4.46 -15.33
CA GLY A 43 -4.20 4.43 -15.13
C GLY A 43 -3.67 5.38 -14.05
N LYS A 44 -4.56 6.00 -13.27
CA LYS A 44 -4.22 6.89 -12.14
C LYS A 44 -4.46 6.19 -10.81
N SER A 45 -3.51 6.28 -9.88
CA SER A 45 -3.64 5.74 -8.52
C SER A 45 -4.91 6.26 -7.84
N LYS A 46 -5.71 5.41 -7.19
CA LYS A 46 -6.90 5.87 -6.44
C LYS A 46 -6.55 6.60 -5.14
N GLY A 47 -5.27 6.82 -4.86
CA GLY A 47 -4.78 7.37 -3.61
C GLY A 47 -5.00 6.41 -2.44
N CYS A 48 -5.04 5.10 -2.70
CA CYS A 48 -5.19 4.08 -1.67
C CYS A 48 -4.44 2.78 -1.98
N GLY A 49 -3.91 2.14 -0.95
CA GLY A 49 -3.22 0.84 -0.98
C GLY A 49 -3.25 0.16 0.38
#